data_AF-A0A1Q9R699-F1
#
_entry.id   AF-A0A1Q9R699-F1
#
_cell.length_a   1.000
_cell.length_b   1.000
_cell.length_c   1.000
_cell.angle_alpha   90.00
_cell.angle_beta   90.00
_cell.angle_gamma   90.00
#
_symmetry.space_group_name_H-M   'P 1'
#
loop_
_entity.id
_entity.type
_entity.pdbx_description
1 polymer ?
#
loop_
_entity_poly.entity_id
_entity_poly.type
_entity_poly.pdbx_seq_one_letter_code
_entity_poly.pdbx_strand_id
1 'polypeptide(L)'
;MWRRRAGFSARSAGTSPNARRSVGPTDIRWADVIFVMERKHLQRLQAEYARLLEHKRVHVLDIPDDFRYMDPELVSMLEDTVSSYL
;
A
#
# COMPACT_ATOMS: atom_id res chain seq x y z
N MET A 1 -2.84 -11.22 -3.97
CA MET A 1 -2.42 -11.23 -5.37
C MET A 1 -0.90 -11.33 -5.52
N TRP A 2 -0.13 -10.24 -5.37
CA TRP A 2 1.32 -10.22 -5.64
C TRP A 2 2.15 -11.20 -4.82
N ARG A 3 1.77 -11.52 -3.58
CA ARG A 3 2.46 -12.52 -2.74
C ARG A 3 2.56 -13.91 -3.38
N ARG A 4 1.71 -14.23 -4.37
CA ARG A 4 1.71 -15.52 -5.08
C ARG A 4 2.50 -15.48 -6.40
N ARG A 5 3.11 -14.35 -6.76
CA ARG A 5 3.92 -14.20 -7.97
C ARG A 5 5.39 -14.40 -7.64
N ALA A 6 6.09 -15.23 -8.42
CA ALA A 6 7.53 -15.40 -8.28
C ALA A 6 8.25 -14.06 -8.52
N GLY A 7 9.27 -13.78 -7.72
CA GLY A 7 10.01 -12.50 -7.75
C GLY A 7 9.42 -11.39 -6.88
N PHE A 8 8.21 -11.55 -6.33
CA PHE A 8 7.59 -10.54 -5.47
C PHE A 8 7.28 -11.07 -4.08
N SER A 9 7.63 -10.27 -3.08
CA SER A 9 7.07 -10.41 -1.73
C SER A 9 6.16 -9.23 -1.46
N ALA A 10 4.91 -9.49 -1.06
CA ALA A 10 3.92 -8.44 -0.82
C ALA A 10 3.22 -8.62 0.54
N ARG A 11 2.95 -7.49 1.21
CA ARG A 11 2.17 -7.38 2.45
C ARG A 11 1.10 -6.31 2.28
N SER A 12 -0.04 -6.47 2.95
CA SER A 12 -1.08 -5.46 3.05
C SER A 12 -1.29 -5.05 4.50
N ALA A 13 -1.60 -3.77 4.72
CA ALA A 13 -1.86 -3.18 6.01
C ALA A 13 -2.78 -1.97 5.84
N GLY A 14 -3.67 -1.73 6.81
CA GLY A 14 -4.48 -0.52 6.83
C GLY A 14 -3.76 0.64 7.52
N THR A 15 -4.08 1.87 7.13
CA THR A 15 -3.56 3.09 7.79
C THR A 15 -4.48 3.61 8.90
N SER A 16 -5.65 2.99 9.08
CA SER A 16 -6.60 3.35 10.13
C SER A 16 -6.25 2.65 11.44
N PRO A 17 -6.41 3.30 12.61
CA PRO A 17 -6.29 2.63 13.91
C PRO A 17 -7.23 1.44 14.06
N ASN A 18 -8.39 1.47 13.37
CA ASN A 18 -9.38 0.40 13.39
C ASN A 18 -9.13 -0.70 12.35
N ALA A 19 -8.02 -0.63 11.62
CA ALA A 19 -7.68 -1.67 10.66
C ALA A 19 -7.42 -2.99 11.37
N ARG A 20 -7.95 -4.09 10.82
CA ARG A 20 -7.71 -5.45 11.34
C ARG A 20 -6.21 -5.77 11.49
N ARG A 21 -5.39 -5.24 10.57
CA ARG A 21 -3.94 -5.23 10.64
C ARG A 21 -3.46 -3.84 10.25
N SER A 22 -3.08 -3.04 11.23
CA SER A 22 -2.53 -1.71 10.98
C SER A 22 -1.10 -1.79 10.47
N VAL A 23 -0.73 -0.83 9.64
CA VAL A 23 0.65 -0.60 9.21
C VAL A 23 1.51 -0.28 10.43
N GLY A 24 2.74 -0.79 10.44
CA GLY A 24 3.69 -0.50 11.50
C GLY A 24 5.10 -0.26 10.97
N PRO A 25 6.03 0.14 11.85
CA PRO A 25 7.41 0.44 11.47
C PRO A 25 8.13 -0.72 10.77
N THR A 26 7.81 -1.96 11.13
CA THR A 26 8.39 -3.17 10.54
C THR A 26 7.96 -3.38 9.09
N ASP A 27 6.74 -2.99 8.72
CA ASP A 27 6.26 -3.06 7.34
C ASP A 27 6.96 -2.01 6.47
N ILE A 28 7.07 -0.77 6.97
CA ILE A 28 7.74 0.31 6.24
C ILE A 28 9.20 -0.01 5.99
N ARG A 29 9.92 -0.49 7.02
CA ARG A 29 11.33 -0.86 6.88
C ARG A 29 11.53 -2.01 5.89
N TRP A 30 10.64 -3.01 5.92
CA TRP A 30 10.72 -4.18 5.06
C TRP A 30 10.41 -3.87 3.60
N ALA A 31 9.51 -2.93 3.31
CA ALA A 31 9.09 -2.64 1.94
C ALA A 31 10.15 -1.86 1.15
N ASP A 32 10.50 -2.34 -0.04
CA ASP A 32 11.31 -1.56 -1.00
C ASP A 32 10.48 -0.46 -1.67
N VAL A 33 9.22 -0.77 -1.95
CA VAL A 33 8.22 0.12 -2.54
C VAL A 33 6.90 0.01 -1.76
N ILE A 34 6.24 1.15 -1.56
CA ILE A 34 4.97 1.26 -0.85
C ILE A 34 3.95 1.85 -1.81
N PHE A 35 2.81 1.17 -1.96
CA PHE A 35 1.67 1.67 -2.71
C PHE A 35 0.56 2.05 -1.74
N VAL A 36 -0.02 3.22 -1.91
CA VAL A 36 -1.19 3.67 -1.14
C VAL A 36 -2.33 4.02 -2.10
N MET A 37 -3.55 3.69 -1.70
CA MET A 37 -4.71 3.87 -2.57
C MET A 37 -5.00 5.35 -2.85
N GLU A 38 -5.08 6.17 -1.79
CA GLU A 38 -5.40 7.61 -1.89
C GLU A 38 -4.35 8.47 -1.18
N ARG A 39 -4.28 9.76 -1.56
CA ARG A 39 -3.36 10.72 -0.94
C ARG A 39 -3.56 10.87 0.58
N LYS A 40 -4.78 10.69 1.09
CA LYS A 40 -5.06 10.69 2.54
C LYS A 40 -4.30 9.58 3.31
N HIS A 41 -4.03 8.45 2.65
CA HIS A 41 -3.24 7.36 3.24
C HIS A 41 -1.75 7.73 3.33
N LEU A 42 -1.20 8.37 2.29
CA LEU A 42 0.15 8.92 2.34
C LEU A 42 0.31 9.92 3.48
N GLN A 43 -0.65 10.84 3.63
CA GLN A 43 -0.62 11.84 4.71
C GLN A 43 -0.61 11.21 6.10
N ARG A 44 -1.41 10.15 6.32
CA ARG A 44 -1.40 9.40 7.58
C ARG A 44 -0.05 8.74 7.84
N LEU A 45 0.51 8.07 6.83
CA LEU A 45 1.84 7.45 6.95
C LEU A 45 2.92 8.50 7.23
N GLN A 46 2.88 9.67 6.59
CA GLN A 46 3.82 10.76 6.83
C GLN A 46 3.68 11.34 8.24
N ALA A 47 2.45 11.54 8.71
CA ALA A 47 2.21 12.05 10.06
C ALA A 47 2.79 11.14 11.15
N GLU A 48 2.71 9.82 10.96
CA GLU A 48 3.13 8.84 11.98
C GLU A 48 4.58 8.34 11.78
N TYR A 49 5.05 8.27 10.53
CA TYR A 49 6.29 7.58 10.16
C TYR A 49 7.21 8.39 9.24
N ALA A 50 7.12 9.73 9.22
CA ALA A 50 7.93 10.62 8.36
C ALA A 50 9.40 10.18 8.22
N ARG A 51 10.09 9.94 9.35
CA ARG A 51 11.51 9.54 9.37
C ARG A 51 11.77 8.17 8.71
N LEU A 52 10.83 7.23 8.81
CA LEU A 52 10.97 5.91 8.19
C LEU A 52 10.67 5.94 6.69
N LEU A 53 9.95 6.95 6.22
CA LEU A 53 9.57 7.12 4.82
C LEU A 53 10.58 7.93 4.00
N GLU A 54 11.50 8.65 4.62
CA GLU A 54 12.45 9.56 3.96
C GLU A 54 13.22 8.92 2.79
N HIS A 55 13.51 7.62 2.89
CA HIS A 55 14.23 6.86 1.87
C HIS A 55 13.38 5.76 1.22
N LYS A 56 12.05 5.82 1.35
CA LYS A 56 11.13 4.85 0.78
C LYS A 56 10.43 5.42 -0.44
N ARG A 57 10.30 4.60 -1.49
CA ARG A 57 9.47 4.93 -2.65
C ARG A 57 8.02 4.71 -2.29
N VAL A 58 7.24 5.79 -2.28
CA VAL A 58 5.80 5.73 -2.02
C VAL A 58 5.03 6.23 -3.24
N HIS A 59 4.16 5.39 -3.77
CA HIS A 59 3.28 5.73 -4.90
C HIS A 59 1.84 5.83 -4.43
N VAL A 60 1.18 6.92 -4.81
CA VAL A 60 -0.26 7.09 -4.63
C VAL A 60 -0.93 6.61 -5.92
N LEU A 61 -1.84 5.64 -5.81
CA LEU A 61 -2.49 5.02 -6.96
C LEU A 61 -3.74 5.78 -7.43
N ASP A 62 -4.22 6.74 -6.64
CA ASP A 62 -5.46 7.49 -6.85
C ASP A 62 -6.70 6.57 -7.05
N ILE A 63 -6.71 5.44 -6.32
CA ILE A 63 -7.82 4.48 -6.29
C ILE A 63 -8.65 4.75 -5.02
N PRO A 64 -9.98 4.93 -5.11
CA PRO A 64 -10.84 5.12 -3.93
C PRO A 64 -10.81 3.92 -2.97
N ASP A 65 -10.93 4.16 -1.66
CA ASP A 65 -10.99 3.12 -0.61
C ASP A 65 -12.41 2.56 -0.35
N ASP A 66 -13.28 2.58 -1.37
CA ASP A 66 -14.70 2.22 -1.24
C ASP A 66 -15.02 0.80 -1.75
N PHE A 67 -13.98 -0.03 -1.90
CA PHE A 67 -14.11 -1.39 -2.44
C PHE A 67 -14.26 -2.43 -1.35
N ARG A 68 -15.01 -3.49 -1.67
CA ARG A 68 -15.04 -4.68 -0.82
C ARG A 68 -13.69 -5.40 -0.88
N TYR A 69 -13.40 -6.16 0.16
CA TYR A 69 -12.21 -7.00 0.18
C TYR A 69 -12.19 -7.93 -1.03
N MET A 70 -11.13 -7.82 -1.85
CA MET A 70 -10.93 -8.59 -3.09
C MET A 70 -12.01 -8.36 -4.16
N ASP A 71 -12.62 -7.17 -4.19
CA ASP A 71 -13.50 -6.78 -5.28
C ASP A 71 -12.80 -6.94 -6.64
N PRO A 72 -13.40 -7.64 -7.62
CA PRO A 72 -12.78 -7.84 -8.93
C PRO A 72 -12.36 -6.55 -9.63
N GLU A 73 -13.13 -5.47 -9.48
CA GLU A 73 -12.81 -4.17 -10.07
C GLU A 73 -11.55 -3.58 -9.45
N LEU A 74 -11.47 -3.62 -8.10
CA LEU A 74 -10.27 -3.23 -7.36
C LEU A 74 -9.05 -4.03 -7.80
N VAL A 75 -9.20 -5.35 -7.96
CA VAL A 75 -8.10 -6.21 -8.38
C VAL A 75 -7.59 -5.80 -9.76
N SER A 76 -8.48 -5.54 -10.72
CA SER A 76 -8.10 -5.08 -12.06
C SER A 76 -7.35 -3.74 -12.01
N MET A 77 -7.90 -2.75 -11.30
CA MET A 77 -7.25 -1.44 -11.17
C MET A 77 -5.86 -1.53 -10.53
N LEU A 78 -5.71 -2.36 -9.49
CA LEU A 78 -4.42 -2.57 -8.85
C LEU A 78 -3.44 -3.28 -9.80
N GLU A 79 -3.88 -4.26 -10.61
CA GLU A 79 -3.02 -4.91 -11.60
C GLU A 79 -2.49 -3.92 -12.62
N ASP A 80 -3.37 -3.11 -13.21
CA ASP A 80 -3.00 -2.16 -14.25
C ASP A 80 -2.06 -1.08 -13.71
N THR A 81 -2.40 -0.51 -12.56
CA THR A 81 -1.61 0.58 -11.98
C THR A 81 -0.28 0.11 -11.42
N VAL A 82 -0.26 -0.94 -10.58
CA VAL A 82 0.98 -1.40 -9.94
C VAL A 82 1.96 -1.95 -10.96
N SER A 83 1.49 -2.64 -12.02
CA SER A 83 2.38 -3.16 -13.07
C SER A 83 3.06 -2.05 -13.89
N SER A 84 2.54 -0.82 -13.90
CA SER A 84 3.20 0.32 -14.53
C SER A 84 4.39 0.86 -13.74
N TYR A 85 4.48 0.51 -12.45
CA TYR A 85 5.53 0.97 -11.52
C TYR A 85 6.59 -0.11 -11.21
N LEU A 86 6.35 -1.35 -11.61
CA LEU A 86 7.23 -2.51 -11.36
C LEU A 86 7.97 -2.91 -12.64
#